data_AF-A0A9D8N7Z2-F1
#
_entry.id   AF-A0A9D8N7Z2-F1
#
_cell.length_a   1.000
_cell.length_b   1.000
_cell.length_c   1.000
_cell.angle_alpha   90.00
_cell.angle_beta   90.00
_cell.angle_gamma   90.00
#
_symmetry.space_group_name_H-M   'P 1'
#
loop_
_entity.id
_entity.type
_entity.pdbx_description
1 polymer ?
#
loop_
_entity_poly.entity_id
_entity_poly.type
_entity_poly.pdbx_seq_one_letter_code
_entity_poly.pdbx_strand_id
1 'polypeptide(L)'
;MNSEQKLETLRQTIIHEATTSQPIENLIFEIRGQQVMLDRDLAMLYGVETKRLNEQVRRNSERFPEDFMFQLTIDEAVLSRSQIATLKEQRGKNIKYLPYAFTENGVAMLSGVLKSPTAVAVNIQIMRAFTTARRFIAANSQIFQRLNSIERHQLETDHRIEEVFQKLEAGQQPQQGIFFDGQIFDAYHFVSNLVREAKSSIVLFDNYIDDTVLTLLDKRDPNVSATIYTRSITPKLALDLQRHNMQYAPVNILEVNKIHDRFLCIDDVVYHIGASLKDLGKKWFAFSKMQIPTELLVRNV
;
A
#
# COMPACT_ATOMS: atom_id res chain seq x y z
N MET A 1 39.45 21.85 30.02
CA MET A 1 38.46 21.05 29.26
C MET A 1 39.16 19.82 28.72
N ASN A 2 38.73 18.62 29.13
CA ASN A 2 39.33 17.36 28.69
C ASN A 2 39.08 17.16 27.17
N SER A 3 39.98 16.48 26.46
CA SER A 3 39.87 16.21 25.01
C SER A 3 38.55 15.55 24.63
N GLU A 4 38.00 14.69 25.50
CA GLU A 4 36.66 14.12 25.34
C GLU A 4 35.53 15.13 25.46
N GLN A 5 35.60 16.09 26.40
CA GLN A 5 34.61 17.15 26.51
C GLN A 5 34.62 18.06 25.27
N LYS A 6 35.80 18.31 24.68
CA LYS A 6 35.91 19.10 23.45
C LYS A 6 35.35 18.37 22.23
N LEU A 7 35.55 17.05 22.15
CA LEU A 7 34.96 16.17 21.13
C LEU A 7 33.44 16.04 21.29
N GLU A 8 32.94 15.98 22.51
CA GLU A 8 31.51 15.90 22.80
C GLU A 8 30.80 17.23 22.53
N THR A 9 31.42 18.37 22.87
CA THR A 9 30.91 19.69 22.47
C THR A 9 30.95 19.85 20.95
N LEU A 10 32.01 19.42 20.27
CA LEU A 10 32.09 19.46 18.80
C LEU A 10 31.04 18.53 18.14
N ARG A 11 30.81 17.34 18.69
CA ARG A 11 29.74 16.42 18.25
C ARG A 11 28.36 17.01 18.50
N GLN A 12 28.12 17.62 19.65
CA GLN A 12 26.85 18.28 19.95
C GLN A 12 26.63 19.52 19.07
N THR A 13 27.67 20.29 18.73
CA THR A 13 27.59 21.40 17.78
C THR A 13 27.30 20.90 16.36
N ILE A 14 27.99 19.85 15.89
CA ILE A 14 27.75 19.25 14.56
C ILE A 14 26.35 18.63 14.46
N ILE A 15 25.89 17.95 15.52
CA ILE A 15 24.55 17.36 15.57
C ILE A 15 23.49 18.46 15.65
N HIS A 16 23.72 19.53 16.41
CA HIS A 16 22.82 20.68 16.50
C HIS A 16 22.73 21.45 15.18
N GLU A 17 23.84 21.69 14.50
CA GLU A 17 23.87 22.26 13.13
C GLU A 17 23.16 21.33 12.12
N ALA A 18 23.27 20.01 12.28
CA ALA A 18 22.56 19.04 11.44
C ALA A 18 21.06 18.86 11.77
N THR A 19 20.58 19.35 12.93
CA THR A 19 19.17 19.26 13.35
C THR A 19 18.42 20.60 13.40
N THR A 20 19.06 21.71 13.07
CA THR A 20 18.43 23.04 13.02
C THR A 20 18.44 23.66 11.62
N SER A 21 17.84 22.96 10.67
CA SER A 21 17.09 23.48 9.52
C SER A 21 16.93 22.32 8.54
N GLN A 22 15.71 22.03 8.10
CA GLN A 22 15.61 21.29 6.84
C GLN A 22 16.26 22.20 5.78
N PRO A 23 17.26 21.72 5.02
CA PRO A 23 17.84 22.55 3.97
C PRO A 23 16.71 23.03 3.07
N ILE A 24 16.67 24.32 2.77
CA ILE A 24 15.59 24.97 2.00
C ILE A 24 15.39 24.25 0.65
N GLU A 25 16.44 23.64 0.14
CA GLU A 25 16.46 22.76 -1.04
C GLU A 25 15.46 21.60 -0.95
N ASN A 26 15.24 21.02 0.24
CA ASN A 26 14.30 19.91 0.45
C ASN A 26 12.82 20.34 0.38
N LEU A 27 12.56 21.65 0.33
CA LEU A 27 11.21 22.20 0.21
C LEU A 27 10.86 22.52 -1.25
N ILE A 28 11.78 22.27 -2.19
CA ILE A 28 11.56 22.43 -3.63
C ILE A 28 11.07 21.10 -4.21
N PHE A 29 9.85 21.12 -4.75
CA PHE A 29 9.20 20.00 -5.40
C PHE A 29 9.20 20.19 -6.92
N GLU A 30 9.12 19.10 -7.67
CA GLU A 30 8.82 19.15 -9.10
C GLU A 30 7.34 18.80 -9.31
N ILE A 31 6.56 19.78 -9.76
CA ILE A 31 5.13 19.61 -10.05
C ILE A 31 4.85 20.20 -11.43
N ARG A 32 4.19 19.42 -12.30
CA ARG A 32 3.94 19.79 -13.71
C ARG A 32 5.22 20.20 -14.48
N GLY A 33 6.35 19.57 -14.15
CA GLY A 33 7.65 19.88 -14.76
C GLY A 33 8.24 21.24 -14.34
N GLN A 34 7.72 21.85 -13.28
CA GLN A 34 8.22 23.10 -12.71
C GLN A 34 8.72 22.89 -11.29
N GLN A 35 9.84 23.51 -10.95
CA GLN A 35 10.33 23.58 -9.58
C GLN A 35 9.47 24.57 -8.78
N VAL A 36 8.84 24.10 -7.71
CA VAL A 36 7.90 24.87 -6.90
C VAL A 36 8.12 24.69 -5.41
N MET A 37 7.79 25.73 -4.63
CA MET A 37 7.59 25.64 -3.18
C MET A 37 6.13 25.82 -2.82
N LEU A 38 5.66 25.15 -1.78
CA LEU A 38 4.28 25.27 -1.34
C LEU A 38 4.07 26.46 -0.40
N ASP A 39 2.86 27.01 -0.40
CA ASP A 39 2.44 28.10 0.49
C ASP A 39 2.76 27.85 1.97
N ARG A 40 2.57 26.62 2.45
CA ARG A 40 2.86 26.21 3.83
C ARG A 40 4.34 26.33 4.17
N ASP A 41 5.21 25.94 3.23
CA ASP A 41 6.65 25.86 3.43
C ASP A 41 7.24 27.27 3.33
N LEU A 42 6.77 28.05 2.35
CA LEU A 42 7.09 29.48 2.23
C LEU A 42 6.65 30.26 3.47
N ALA A 43 5.43 30.06 3.94
CA ALA A 43 4.91 30.74 5.11
C ALA A 43 5.76 30.42 6.36
N MET A 44 6.17 29.16 6.54
CA MET A 44 7.09 28.75 7.60
C MET A 44 8.43 29.48 7.49
N LEU A 45 9.04 29.51 6.30
CA LEU A 45 10.33 30.17 6.06
C LEU A 45 10.25 31.69 6.32
N TYR A 46 9.17 32.34 5.88
CA TYR A 46 8.95 33.78 6.10
C TYR A 46 8.50 34.11 7.54
N GLY A 47 8.20 33.11 8.38
CA GLY A 47 7.72 33.30 9.74
C GLY A 47 6.30 33.89 9.81
N VAL A 48 5.44 33.57 8.84
CA VAL A 48 4.05 34.05 8.75
C VAL A 48 3.08 32.87 8.69
N GLU A 49 1.80 33.11 8.99
CA GLU A 49 0.76 32.10 8.76
C GLU A 49 0.50 31.90 7.27
N THR A 50 0.28 30.66 6.83
CA THR A 50 -0.06 30.32 5.43
C THR A 50 -1.28 31.09 4.94
N LYS A 51 -2.30 31.24 5.80
CA LYS A 51 -3.49 32.06 5.50
C LYS A 51 -3.11 33.51 5.21
N ARG A 52 -2.17 34.07 5.96
CA ARG A 52 -1.73 35.47 5.81
C ARG A 52 -0.91 35.65 4.54
N LEU A 53 -0.05 34.69 4.21
CA LEU A 53 0.68 34.65 2.94
C LEU A 53 -0.30 34.66 1.76
N ASN A 54 -1.26 33.74 1.75
CA ASN A 54 -2.25 33.60 0.68
C ASN A 54 -3.17 34.84 0.57
N GLU A 55 -3.49 35.49 1.69
CA GLU A 55 -4.22 36.76 1.69
C GLU A 55 -3.42 37.88 1.01
N GLN A 56 -2.12 38.00 1.29
CA GLN A 56 -1.25 39.00 0.66
C GLN A 56 -1.10 38.76 -0.84
N VAL A 57 -0.97 37.51 -1.26
CA VAL A 57 -0.94 37.13 -2.68
C VAL A 57 -2.25 37.49 -3.38
N ARG A 58 -3.39 37.16 -2.77
CA ARG A 58 -4.71 37.49 -3.33
C ARG A 58 -4.94 39.00 -3.48
N ARG A 59 -4.41 39.83 -2.57
CA ARG A 59 -4.47 41.29 -2.67
C ARG A 59 -3.59 41.86 -3.80
N ASN A 60 -2.61 41.10 -4.26
CA ASN A 60 -1.65 41.50 -5.29
C ASN A 60 -1.70 40.53 -6.48
N SER A 61 -2.88 39.99 -6.81
CA SER A 61 -3.04 38.90 -7.78
C SER A 61 -2.48 39.24 -9.17
N GLU A 62 -2.46 40.51 -9.55
CA GLU A 62 -1.83 41.00 -10.80
C GLU A 62 -0.34 40.66 -10.91
N ARG A 63 0.35 40.39 -9.79
CA ARG A 63 1.76 39.99 -9.74
C ARG A 63 1.98 38.48 -9.80
N PHE A 64 0.91 37.69 -9.74
CA PHE A 64 0.97 36.23 -9.69
C PHE A 64 0.13 35.63 -10.83
N PRO A 65 0.59 35.76 -12.08
CA PRO A 65 0.00 35.01 -13.19
C PRO A 65 0.14 33.49 -12.99
N GLU A 66 -0.56 32.70 -13.80
CA GLU A 66 -0.66 31.24 -13.62
C GLU A 66 0.69 30.51 -13.69
N ASP A 67 1.67 31.06 -14.40
CA ASP A 67 3.04 30.54 -14.51
C ASP A 67 3.92 30.89 -13.29
N PHE A 68 3.44 31.75 -12.39
CA PHE A 68 4.12 32.15 -11.17
C PHE A 68 3.55 31.41 -9.95
N MET A 69 2.24 31.17 -9.97
CA MET A 69 1.55 30.46 -8.91
C MET A 69 0.33 29.72 -9.45
N PHE A 70 0.12 28.49 -8.97
CA PHE A 70 -1.09 27.73 -9.23
C PHE A 70 -1.53 26.93 -8.00
N GLN A 71 -2.81 26.59 -7.94
CA GLN A 71 -3.33 25.72 -6.89
C GLN A 71 -3.16 24.25 -7.31
N LEU A 72 -2.71 23.41 -6.37
CA LEU A 72 -2.58 21.97 -6.62
C LEU A 72 -3.95 21.30 -6.77
N THR A 73 -4.02 20.26 -7.59
CA THR A 73 -5.15 19.32 -7.58
C THR A 73 -5.10 18.44 -6.32
N ILE A 74 -6.19 17.71 -6.06
CA ILE A 74 -6.24 16.75 -4.94
C ILE A 74 -5.12 15.71 -5.08
N ASP A 75 -4.95 15.16 -6.28
CA ASP A 75 -3.95 14.12 -6.54
C ASP A 75 -2.52 14.66 -6.36
N GLU A 76 -2.24 15.86 -6.89
CA GLU A 76 -0.95 16.54 -6.72
C GLU A 76 -0.66 16.83 -5.24
N ALA A 77 -1.67 17.27 -4.49
CA ALA A 77 -1.53 17.58 -3.07
C ALA A 77 -1.30 16.33 -2.20
N VAL A 78 -1.84 15.18 -2.59
CA VAL A 78 -1.58 13.89 -1.93
C VAL A 78 -0.15 13.42 -2.20
N LEU A 79 0.28 13.44 -3.47
CA LEU A 79 1.63 13.01 -3.88
C LEU A 79 2.74 13.88 -3.27
N SER A 80 2.51 15.18 -3.16
CA SER A 80 3.47 16.10 -2.52
C SER A 80 3.64 15.82 -1.02
N ARG A 81 2.63 15.28 -0.33
CA ARG A 81 2.73 14.92 1.10
C ARG A 81 3.43 13.58 1.33
N SER A 82 3.32 12.63 0.42
CA SER A 82 3.93 11.29 0.56
C SER A 82 5.45 11.29 0.49
N GLN A 83 6.07 12.30 -0.15
CA GLN A 83 7.53 12.45 -0.21
C GLN A 83 8.19 12.80 1.14
N ILE A 84 7.41 13.13 2.19
CA ILE A 84 7.91 13.55 3.53
C ILE A 84 7.83 12.40 4.57
N ALA A 85 7.57 11.17 4.13
CA ALA A 85 7.45 9.93 4.94
C ALA A 85 6.16 9.75 5.76
N THR A 86 5.53 8.58 5.55
CA THR A 86 4.56 7.86 6.39
C THR A 86 3.36 8.65 6.94
N LEU A 87 2.35 8.87 6.09
CA LEU A 87 0.97 8.96 6.58
C LEU A 87 0.27 7.63 6.30
N LYS A 88 -0.21 6.97 7.37
CA LYS A 88 -1.12 5.81 7.26
C LYS A 88 -2.26 6.17 6.28
N GLU A 89 -2.47 5.33 5.27
CA GLU A 89 -3.34 5.56 4.11
C GLU A 89 -4.78 6.05 4.41
N GLN A 90 -5.23 5.95 5.66
CA GLN A 90 -6.60 6.27 6.07
C GLN A 90 -6.78 7.61 6.82
N ARG A 91 -5.73 8.31 7.24
CA ARG A 91 -5.87 9.57 8.03
C ARG A 91 -5.56 10.87 7.28
N GLY A 92 -4.98 10.79 6.07
CA GLY A 92 -4.52 11.96 5.32
C GLY A 92 -5.44 12.48 4.20
N LYS A 93 -6.54 11.77 3.88
CA LYS A 93 -7.39 12.07 2.70
C LYS A 93 -8.33 13.26 2.86
N ASN A 94 -8.52 13.79 4.08
CA ASN A 94 -9.35 14.98 4.32
C ASN A 94 -8.55 16.27 4.10
N ILE A 95 -8.12 16.53 2.85
CA ILE A 95 -7.55 17.82 2.47
C ILE A 95 -8.68 18.84 2.38
N LYS A 96 -8.88 19.61 3.45
CA LYS A 96 -9.92 20.65 3.52
C LYS A 96 -9.63 21.85 2.61
N TYR A 97 -8.35 22.12 2.34
CA TYR A 97 -7.91 23.21 1.46
C TYR A 97 -6.68 22.77 0.66
N LEU A 98 -6.72 22.99 -0.66
CA LEU A 98 -5.62 22.67 -1.56
C LEU A 98 -4.53 23.74 -1.48
N PRO A 99 -3.26 23.36 -1.32
CA PRO A 99 -2.16 24.30 -1.21
C PRO A 99 -1.88 25.01 -2.53
N TYR A 100 -1.36 26.24 -2.44
CA TYR A 100 -0.76 26.91 -3.59
C TYR A 100 0.70 26.50 -3.76
N ALA A 101 1.12 26.33 -4.99
CA ALA A 101 2.49 26.12 -5.41
C ALA A 101 3.02 27.38 -6.10
N PHE A 102 4.24 27.78 -5.74
CA PHE A 102 4.91 28.97 -6.27
C PHE A 102 6.18 28.55 -6.97
N THR A 103 6.32 28.98 -8.22
CA THR A 103 7.57 28.81 -8.97
C THR A 103 8.63 29.77 -8.45
N GLU A 104 9.87 29.63 -8.90
CA GLU A 104 10.94 30.59 -8.58
C GLU A 104 10.53 32.05 -8.86
N ASN A 105 9.84 32.28 -9.98
CA ASN A 105 9.34 33.61 -10.34
C ASN A 105 8.22 34.08 -9.38
N GLY A 106 7.34 33.17 -8.96
CA GLY A 106 6.33 33.45 -7.94
C GLY A 106 6.95 33.81 -6.59
N VAL A 107 7.97 33.08 -6.16
CA VAL A 107 8.70 33.40 -4.93
C VAL A 107 9.43 34.73 -5.06
N ALA A 108 10.05 35.02 -6.21
CA ALA A 108 10.65 36.32 -6.48
C ALA A 108 9.63 37.46 -6.31
N MET A 109 8.38 37.28 -6.74
CA MET A 109 7.31 38.27 -6.56
C MET A 109 6.89 38.46 -5.10
N LEU A 110 7.06 37.45 -4.24
CA LEU A 110 6.81 37.58 -2.80
C LEU A 110 7.73 38.64 -2.15
N SER A 111 8.92 38.89 -2.68
CA SER A 111 9.80 39.98 -2.20
C SER A 111 9.19 41.38 -2.32
N GLY A 112 8.32 41.58 -3.32
CA GLY A 112 7.60 42.84 -3.53
C GLY A 112 6.37 43.01 -2.64
N VAL A 113 5.92 41.91 -2.03
CA VAL A 113 4.70 41.83 -1.19
C VAL A 113 5.06 41.78 0.29
N LEU A 114 6.06 40.96 0.66
CA LEU A 114 6.60 40.83 2.01
C LEU A 114 7.84 41.71 2.17
N LYS A 115 7.70 42.84 2.85
CA LYS A 115 8.74 43.89 2.93
C LYS A 115 9.57 43.87 4.22
N SER A 116 9.46 42.85 5.06
CA SER A 116 10.25 42.81 6.31
C SER A 116 11.72 42.47 6.02
N PRO A 117 12.69 42.98 6.80
CA PRO A 117 14.11 42.62 6.63
C PRO A 117 14.34 41.10 6.68
N THR A 118 13.61 40.40 7.57
CA THR A 118 13.61 38.93 7.66
C THR A 118 13.10 38.28 6.38
N ALA A 119 11.99 38.77 5.81
CA ALA A 119 11.46 38.23 4.57
C ALA A 119 12.39 38.45 3.38
N VAL A 120 13.07 39.59 3.31
CA VAL A 120 14.08 39.85 2.28
C VAL A 120 15.25 38.85 2.39
N ALA A 121 15.77 38.62 3.60
CA ALA A 121 16.86 37.66 3.82
C ALA A 121 16.45 36.23 3.46
N VAL A 122 15.27 35.79 3.88
CA VAL A 122 14.71 34.47 3.56
C VAL A 122 14.50 34.32 2.05
N ASN A 123 13.98 35.35 1.39
CA ASN A 123 13.79 35.33 -0.06
C ASN A 123 15.10 35.10 -0.81
N ILE A 124 16.18 35.76 -0.39
CA ILE A 124 17.51 35.57 -0.99
C ILE A 124 17.98 34.11 -0.83
N GLN A 125 17.73 33.49 0.33
CA GLN A 125 18.09 32.09 0.56
C GLN A 125 17.26 31.14 -0.32
N ILE A 126 15.95 31.39 -0.44
CA ILE A 126 15.08 30.60 -1.32
C ILE A 126 15.53 30.70 -2.79
N MET A 127 15.83 31.91 -3.28
CA MET A 127 16.33 32.09 -4.65
C MET A 127 17.65 31.36 -4.91
N ARG A 128 18.54 31.32 -3.92
CA ARG A 128 19.79 30.53 -3.99
C ARG A 128 19.50 29.03 -4.04
N ALA A 129 18.56 28.54 -3.24
CA ALA A 129 18.15 27.13 -3.26
C ALA A 129 17.60 26.72 -4.64
N PHE A 130 16.72 27.53 -5.24
CA PHE A 130 16.23 27.29 -6.61
C PHE A 130 17.36 27.27 -7.65
N THR A 131 18.32 28.20 -7.55
CA THR A 131 19.49 28.24 -8.43
C THR A 131 20.34 26.97 -8.28
N THR A 132 20.59 26.53 -7.05
CA THR A 132 21.36 25.31 -6.75
C THR A 132 20.65 24.08 -7.27
N ALA A 133 19.34 23.96 -7.05
CA ALA A 133 18.53 22.84 -7.52
C ALA A 133 18.55 22.75 -9.05
N ARG A 134 18.41 23.88 -9.75
CA ARG A 134 18.51 23.94 -11.21
C ARG A 134 19.88 23.47 -11.73
N ARG A 135 20.97 23.91 -11.10
CA ARG A 135 22.33 23.48 -11.45
C ARG A 135 22.53 21.98 -11.18
N PHE A 136 21.99 21.47 -10.08
CA PHE A 136 22.07 20.06 -9.72
C PHE A 136 21.37 19.18 -10.76
N ILE A 137 20.15 19.54 -11.17
CA ILE A 137 19.40 18.81 -12.21
C ILE A 137 20.16 18.84 -13.54
N ALA A 138 20.67 20.01 -13.95
CA ALA A 138 21.41 20.16 -15.19
C ALA A 138 22.70 19.31 -15.20
N ALA A 139 23.48 19.36 -14.12
CA ALA A 139 24.72 18.61 -13.97
C ALA A 139 24.52 17.09 -13.93
N ASN A 140 23.39 16.62 -13.39
CA ASN A 140 23.08 15.19 -13.23
C ASN A 140 22.04 14.68 -14.24
N SER A 141 21.75 15.42 -15.32
CA SER A 141 20.71 15.10 -16.31
C SER A 141 20.81 13.68 -16.88
N GLN A 142 22.03 13.18 -17.13
CA GLN A 142 22.27 11.81 -17.61
C GLN A 142 21.86 10.74 -16.58
N ILE A 143 22.05 11.01 -15.29
CA ILE A 143 21.65 10.11 -14.20
C ILE A 143 20.13 10.06 -14.10
N PHE A 144 19.47 11.22 -14.17
CA PHE A 144 18.01 11.30 -14.20
C PHE A 144 17.40 10.58 -15.41
N GLN A 145 18.02 10.68 -16.60
CA GLN A 145 17.59 9.92 -17.77
C GLN A 145 17.68 8.40 -17.54
N ARG A 146 18.77 7.92 -16.91
CA ARG A 146 18.92 6.50 -16.57
C ARG A 146 17.89 6.06 -15.53
N LEU A 147 17.65 6.85 -14.48
CA LEU A 147 16.62 6.54 -13.48
C LEU A 147 15.23 6.43 -14.11
N ASN A 148 14.84 7.40 -14.96
CA ASN A 148 13.57 7.35 -15.68
C ASN A 148 13.47 6.12 -16.60
N SER A 149 14.58 5.69 -17.21
CA SER A 149 14.60 4.47 -18.02
C SER A 149 14.41 3.21 -17.17
N ILE A 150 14.98 3.17 -15.96
CA ILE A 150 14.83 2.06 -15.03
C ILE A 150 13.40 2.00 -14.49
N GLU A 151 12.81 3.13 -14.08
CA GLU A 151 11.40 3.18 -13.67
C GLU A 151 10.46 2.73 -14.78
N ARG A 152 10.66 3.20 -16.02
CA ARG A 152 9.88 2.73 -17.17
C ARG A 152 10.04 1.23 -17.39
N HIS A 153 11.27 0.72 -17.34
CA HIS A 153 11.50 -0.71 -17.47
C HIS A 153 10.88 -1.52 -16.33
N GLN A 154 10.84 -1.00 -15.10
CA GLN A 154 10.13 -1.65 -13.99
C GLN A 154 8.63 -1.67 -14.23
N LEU A 155 8.01 -0.53 -14.58
CA LEU A 155 6.57 -0.46 -14.90
C LEU A 155 6.19 -1.36 -16.09
N GLU A 156 7.01 -1.38 -17.14
CA GLU A 156 6.84 -2.29 -18.28
C GLU A 156 7.01 -3.76 -17.86
N THR A 157 7.93 -4.05 -16.95
CA THR A 157 8.15 -5.40 -16.44
C THR A 157 6.97 -5.84 -15.58
N ASP A 158 6.47 -4.98 -14.69
CA ASP A 158 5.29 -5.27 -13.86
C ASP A 158 4.05 -5.48 -14.73
N HIS A 159 3.84 -4.64 -15.75
CA HIS A 159 2.76 -4.83 -16.72
C HIS A 159 2.92 -6.13 -17.52
N ARG A 160 4.14 -6.48 -17.94
CA ARG A 160 4.40 -7.77 -18.62
C ARG A 160 4.18 -8.95 -17.71
N ILE A 161 4.54 -8.84 -16.43
CA ILE A 161 4.31 -9.87 -15.43
C ILE A 161 2.81 -10.07 -15.24
N GLU A 162 2.05 -8.98 -15.08
CA GLU A 162 0.59 -9.02 -14.93
C GLU A 162 -0.10 -9.55 -16.20
N GLU A 163 0.37 -9.16 -17.39
CA GLU A 163 -0.13 -9.66 -18.66
C GLU A 163 0.24 -11.15 -18.88
N VAL A 164 1.42 -11.59 -18.43
CA VAL A 164 1.81 -13.01 -18.41
C VAL A 164 0.93 -13.78 -17.44
N PHE A 165 0.65 -13.26 -16.25
CA PHE A 165 -0.29 -13.88 -15.31
C PHE A 165 -1.70 -13.97 -15.91
N GLN A 166 -2.21 -12.90 -16.51
CA GLN A 166 -3.52 -12.91 -17.19
C GLN A 166 -3.57 -13.87 -18.38
N LYS A 167 -2.49 -13.97 -19.17
CA LYS A 167 -2.39 -14.91 -20.31
C LYS A 167 -2.20 -16.36 -19.87
N LEU A 168 -1.57 -16.60 -18.73
CA LEU A 168 -1.50 -17.93 -18.09
C LEU A 168 -2.85 -18.32 -17.45
N GLU A 169 -3.67 -17.34 -17.06
CA GLU A 169 -4.99 -17.52 -16.44
C GLU A 169 -6.16 -17.57 -17.46
N ALA A 170 -5.89 -17.33 -18.74
CA ALA A 170 -6.90 -17.38 -19.81
C ALA A 170 -7.39 -18.81 -20.09
N GLY A 171 -8.27 -19.32 -19.22
CA GLY A 171 -9.13 -20.48 -19.45
C GLY A 171 -8.87 -21.70 -18.55
N GLN A 172 -7.90 -21.68 -17.64
CA GLN A 172 -7.69 -22.75 -16.67
C GLN A 172 -7.48 -22.17 -15.28
N GLN A 173 -8.15 -22.74 -14.28
CA GLN A 173 -7.82 -22.46 -12.89
C GLN A 173 -6.34 -22.73 -12.66
N PRO A 174 -5.61 -21.83 -11.95
CA PRO A 174 -4.18 -21.98 -11.74
C PRO A 174 -3.91 -23.33 -11.10
N GLN A 175 -3.04 -24.13 -11.72
CA GLN A 175 -2.66 -25.44 -11.20
C GLN A 175 -1.80 -25.31 -9.93
N GLN A 176 -1.19 -24.16 -9.70
CA GLN A 176 -0.41 -23.83 -8.51
C GLN A 176 -0.26 -22.32 -8.39
N GLY A 177 -0.03 -21.82 -7.18
CA GLY A 177 0.19 -20.41 -6.93
C GLY A 177 0.60 -20.11 -5.49
N ILE A 178 0.98 -18.85 -5.24
CA ILE A 178 1.34 -18.34 -3.91
C ILE A 178 0.48 -17.11 -3.64
N PHE A 179 -0.16 -17.09 -2.48
CA PHE A 179 -0.75 -15.88 -1.91
C PHE A 179 0.24 -15.25 -0.94
N PHE A 180 0.41 -13.94 -1.05
CA PHE A 180 1.29 -13.13 -0.21
C PHE A 180 0.56 -12.55 1.00
N ASP A 181 1.34 -11.94 1.90
CA ASP A 181 0.85 -11.37 3.16
C ASP A 181 -0.21 -10.29 2.90
N GLY A 182 -1.35 -10.37 3.59
CA GLY A 182 -2.42 -9.39 3.47
C GLY A 182 -3.40 -9.63 2.32
N GLN A 183 -3.15 -10.60 1.44
CA GLN A 183 -4.08 -11.00 0.36
C GLN A 183 -5.26 -11.83 0.88
N ILE A 184 -5.90 -11.36 1.96
CA ILE A 184 -6.97 -12.05 2.68
C ILE A 184 -8.19 -12.22 1.77
N PHE A 185 -8.60 -11.14 1.10
CA PHE A 185 -9.77 -11.18 0.23
C PHE A 185 -9.54 -12.01 -1.03
N ASP A 186 -8.37 -11.90 -1.66
CA ASP A 186 -8.04 -12.65 -2.88
C ASP A 186 -7.99 -14.15 -2.61
N ALA A 187 -7.33 -14.56 -1.52
CA ALA A 187 -7.29 -15.96 -1.09
C ALA A 187 -8.68 -16.51 -0.73
N TYR A 188 -9.50 -15.72 -0.02
CA TYR A 188 -10.88 -16.06 0.27
C TYR A 188 -11.73 -16.18 -0.99
N HIS A 189 -11.58 -15.25 -1.95
CA HIS A 189 -12.31 -15.25 -3.21
C HIS A 189 -11.96 -16.48 -4.05
N PHE A 190 -10.67 -16.83 -4.13
CA PHE A 190 -10.20 -18.04 -4.80
C PHE A 190 -10.87 -19.31 -4.25
N VAL A 191 -10.75 -19.57 -2.94
CA VAL A 191 -11.35 -20.76 -2.32
C VAL A 191 -12.88 -20.72 -2.42
N SER A 192 -13.48 -19.55 -2.27
CA SER A 192 -14.92 -19.36 -2.43
C SER A 192 -15.41 -19.71 -3.84
N ASN A 193 -14.61 -19.50 -4.88
CA ASN A 193 -15.00 -19.88 -6.25
C ASN A 193 -14.89 -21.39 -6.44
N LEU A 194 -13.85 -22.03 -5.88
CA LEU A 194 -13.74 -23.49 -5.86
C LEU A 194 -14.98 -24.14 -5.22
N VAL A 195 -15.43 -23.61 -4.08
CA VAL A 195 -16.63 -24.10 -3.38
C VAL A 195 -17.90 -23.93 -4.23
N ARG A 196 -18.04 -22.83 -4.97
CA ARG A 196 -19.20 -22.58 -5.85
C ARG A 196 -19.23 -23.48 -7.08
N GLU A 197 -18.07 -23.92 -7.56
CA GLU A 197 -17.95 -24.75 -8.75
C GLU A 197 -18.24 -26.23 -8.50
N ALA A 198 -18.27 -26.66 -7.22
CA ALA A 198 -18.58 -28.03 -6.83
C ALA A 198 -19.96 -28.48 -7.33
N LYS A 199 -20.03 -29.68 -7.90
CA LYS A 199 -21.27 -30.23 -8.48
C LYS A 199 -21.86 -31.39 -7.69
N SER A 200 -21.04 -32.11 -6.94
CA SER A 200 -21.43 -33.34 -6.24
C SER A 200 -20.95 -33.38 -4.78
N SER A 201 -19.68 -33.05 -4.53
CA SER A 201 -19.11 -33.17 -3.19
C SER A 201 -17.96 -32.21 -2.92
N ILE A 202 -17.85 -31.82 -1.66
CA ILE A 202 -16.72 -31.09 -1.11
C ILE A 202 -16.20 -31.90 0.08
N VAL A 203 -14.92 -32.23 0.05
CA VAL A 203 -14.22 -32.88 1.17
C VAL A 203 -13.06 -32.01 1.62
N LEU A 204 -13.12 -31.52 2.85
CA LEU A 204 -12.08 -30.68 3.44
C LEU A 204 -11.30 -31.47 4.48
N PHE A 205 -9.98 -31.42 4.39
CA PHE A 205 -9.05 -31.87 5.40
C PHE A 205 -8.39 -30.63 6.00
N ASP A 206 -8.74 -30.26 7.23
CA ASP A 206 -8.12 -29.13 7.92
C ASP A 206 -8.19 -29.33 9.44
N ASN A 207 -7.03 -29.29 10.09
CA ASN A 207 -6.90 -29.50 11.52
C ASN A 207 -7.30 -28.29 12.38
N TYR A 208 -7.53 -27.13 11.75
CA TYR A 208 -7.83 -25.90 12.47
C TYR A 208 -9.00 -25.16 11.81
N ILE A 209 -10.21 -25.61 12.13
CA ILE A 209 -11.45 -25.03 11.63
C ILE A 209 -12.24 -24.28 12.72
N ASP A 210 -13.02 -23.30 12.29
CA ASP A 210 -13.99 -22.56 13.09
C ASP A 210 -15.27 -22.28 12.26
N ASP A 211 -16.18 -21.46 12.79
CA ASP A 211 -17.45 -21.10 12.16
C ASP A 211 -17.29 -20.39 10.80
N THR A 212 -16.14 -19.75 10.57
CA THR A 212 -15.87 -19.08 9.28
C THR A 212 -15.75 -20.09 8.14
N VAL A 213 -15.25 -21.30 8.43
CA VAL A 213 -15.14 -22.39 7.45
C VAL A 213 -16.52 -22.95 7.10
N LEU A 214 -17.42 -23.07 8.09
CA LEU A 214 -18.81 -23.48 7.84
C LEU A 214 -19.50 -22.49 6.91
N THR A 215 -19.39 -21.20 7.23
CA THR A 215 -19.96 -20.10 6.43
C THR A 215 -19.38 -20.06 5.01
N LEU A 216 -18.11 -20.42 4.84
CA LEU A 216 -17.49 -20.52 3.52
C LEU A 216 -18.11 -21.65 2.69
N LEU A 217 -18.39 -22.80 3.31
CA LEU A 217 -19.00 -23.96 2.66
C LEU A 217 -20.47 -23.75 2.28
N ASP A 218 -21.18 -22.80 2.91
CA ASP A 218 -22.56 -22.44 2.53
C ASP A 218 -22.70 -21.85 1.13
N LYS A 219 -21.58 -21.47 0.51
CA LYS A 219 -21.57 -20.96 -0.86
C LYS A 219 -21.73 -22.05 -1.93
N ARG A 220 -21.70 -23.32 -1.53
CA ARG A 220 -21.94 -24.45 -2.43
C ARG A 220 -23.43 -24.53 -2.79
N ASP A 221 -23.75 -25.25 -3.86
CA ASP A 221 -25.15 -25.62 -4.13
C ASP A 221 -25.69 -26.51 -2.98
N PRO A 222 -26.91 -26.27 -2.45
CA PRO A 222 -27.44 -27.04 -1.33
C PRO A 222 -27.50 -28.56 -1.53
N ASN A 223 -27.49 -29.04 -2.78
CA ASN A 223 -27.47 -30.47 -3.11
C ASN A 223 -26.05 -31.07 -3.07
N VAL A 224 -25.01 -30.24 -2.97
CA VAL A 224 -23.62 -30.67 -2.86
C VAL A 224 -23.33 -31.08 -1.43
N SER A 225 -22.85 -32.31 -1.26
CA SER A 225 -22.44 -32.83 0.04
C SER A 225 -21.16 -32.13 0.53
N ALA A 226 -21.06 -31.88 1.84
CA ALA A 226 -19.86 -31.30 2.44
C ALA A 226 -19.44 -32.09 3.68
N THR A 227 -18.19 -32.58 3.66
CA THR A 227 -17.58 -33.31 4.77
C THR A 227 -16.26 -32.65 5.16
N ILE A 228 -16.04 -32.43 6.44
CA ILE A 228 -14.78 -31.93 6.99
C ILE A 228 -14.14 -33.00 7.88
N TYR A 229 -12.88 -33.29 7.63
CA TYR A 229 -12.00 -34.08 8.48
C TYR A 229 -11.08 -33.14 9.25
N THR A 230 -11.12 -33.21 10.58
CA THR A 230 -10.33 -32.37 11.48
C THR A 230 -9.74 -33.21 12.62
N ARG A 231 -8.64 -32.75 13.21
CA ARG A 231 -7.96 -33.44 14.32
C ARG A 231 -8.83 -33.58 15.57
N SER A 232 -9.66 -32.61 15.89
CA SER A 232 -10.50 -32.68 17.08
C SER A 232 -11.76 -31.83 16.94
N ILE A 233 -12.86 -32.33 17.51
CA ILE A 233 -14.11 -31.58 17.57
C ILE A 233 -14.24 -30.96 18.96
N THR A 234 -13.93 -29.66 19.04
CA THR A 234 -14.10 -28.93 20.31
C THR A 234 -15.59 -28.76 20.66
N PRO A 235 -15.96 -28.64 21.95
CA PRO A 235 -17.35 -28.40 22.34
C PRO A 235 -17.97 -27.15 21.68
N LYS A 236 -17.15 -26.11 21.47
CA LYS A 236 -17.56 -24.90 20.75
C LYS A 236 -17.92 -25.22 19.30
N LEU A 237 -17.01 -25.90 18.58
CA LEU A 237 -17.23 -26.28 17.19
C LEU A 237 -18.46 -27.20 17.03
N ALA A 238 -18.66 -28.14 17.96
CA ALA A 238 -19.84 -29.01 17.96
C ALA A 238 -21.15 -28.20 18.08
N LEU A 239 -21.17 -27.19 18.96
CA LEU A 239 -22.31 -26.30 19.12
C LEU A 239 -22.54 -25.43 17.87
N ASP A 240 -21.47 -24.89 17.29
CA ASP A 240 -21.53 -24.08 16.07
C ASP A 240 -22.05 -24.92 14.89
N LEU A 241 -21.58 -26.17 14.74
CA LEU A 241 -22.06 -27.12 13.74
C LEU A 241 -23.55 -27.45 13.92
N GLN A 242 -23.98 -27.71 15.16
CA GLN A 242 -25.38 -28.00 15.45
C GLN A 242 -26.27 -26.82 15.07
N ARG A 243 -25.86 -25.58 15.42
CA ARG A 243 -26.59 -24.36 15.07
C ARG A 243 -26.64 -24.13 13.57
N HIS A 244 -25.52 -24.29 12.91
CA HIS A 244 -25.40 -24.17 11.46
C HIS A 244 -26.35 -25.14 10.74
N ASN A 245 -26.30 -26.44 11.06
CA ASN A 245 -27.09 -27.47 10.38
C ASN A 245 -28.59 -27.39 10.65
N MET A 246 -29.04 -26.59 11.63
CA MET A 246 -30.47 -26.29 11.83
C MET A 246 -31.01 -25.26 10.83
N GLN A 247 -30.15 -24.43 10.23
CA GLN A 247 -30.53 -23.31 9.38
C GLN A 247 -30.02 -23.44 7.94
N TYR A 248 -28.87 -24.07 7.72
CA TYR A 248 -28.18 -24.16 6.44
C TYR A 248 -28.00 -25.61 5.98
N ALA A 249 -27.51 -25.78 4.75
CA ALA A 249 -27.26 -27.10 4.17
C ALA A 249 -26.25 -27.87 5.05
N PRO A 250 -26.59 -29.10 5.47
CA PRO A 250 -25.83 -29.79 6.51
C PRO A 250 -24.39 -30.05 6.09
N VAL A 251 -23.47 -29.81 7.02
CA VAL A 251 -22.05 -30.17 6.91
C VAL A 251 -21.78 -31.31 7.89
N ASN A 252 -21.04 -32.33 7.46
CA ASN A 252 -20.55 -33.40 8.33
C ASN A 252 -19.14 -33.09 8.80
N ILE A 253 -18.84 -33.35 10.08
CA ILE A 253 -17.48 -33.26 10.62
C ILE A 253 -17.09 -34.61 11.22
N LEU A 254 -15.91 -35.11 10.84
CA LEU A 254 -15.34 -36.37 11.30
C LEU A 254 -13.95 -36.13 11.91
N GLU A 255 -13.66 -36.80 13.02
CA GLU A 255 -12.39 -36.66 13.73
C GLU A 255 -11.33 -37.62 13.19
N VAL A 256 -10.16 -37.09 12.82
CA VAL A 256 -9.06 -37.85 12.20
C VAL A 256 -7.71 -37.32 12.66
N ASN A 257 -6.87 -38.22 13.17
CA ASN A 257 -5.56 -37.86 13.75
C ASN A 257 -4.35 -38.11 12.85
N LYS A 258 -4.57 -38.67 11.64
CA LYS A 258 -3.49 -39.12 10.74
C LYS A 258 -3.07 -38.07 9.70
N ILE A 259 -3.70 -36.90 9.68
CA ILE A 259 -3.56 -35.93 8.59
C ILE A 259 -2.93 -34.66 9.15
N HIS A 260 -1.84 -34.19 8.55
CA HIS A 260 -1.16 -32.95 8.93
C HIS A 260 -1.42 -31.81 7.95
N ASP A 261 -1.35 -32.14 6.65
CA ASP A 261 -1.56 -31.20 5.56
C ASP A 261 -3.03 -30.92 5.31
N ARG A 262 -3.32 -29.85 4.58
CA ARG A 262 -4.69 -29.43 4.31
C ARG A 262 -5.01 -29.65 2.85
N PHE A 263 -6.12 -30.35 2.63
CA PHE A 263 -6.59 -30.68 1.29
C PHE A 263 -8.04 -30.24 1.16
N LEU A 264 -8.36 -29.60 0.05
CA LEU A 264 -9.72 -29.28 -0.35
C LEU A 264 -10.02 -30.06 -1.62
N CYS A 265 -10.92 -31.03 -1.53
CA CYS A 265 -11.37 -31.81 -2.66
C CYS A 265 -12.70 -31.24 -3.15
N ILE A 266 -12.75 -30.89 -4.44
CA ILE A 266 -13.93 -30.42 -5.14
C ILE A 266 -14.24 -31.46 -6.21
N ASP A 267 -15.28 -32.24 -5.99
CA ASP A 267 -15.60 -33.42 -6.80
C ASP A 267 -14.37 -34.34 -6.95
N ASP A 268 -13.90 -34.56 -8.18
CA ASP A 268 -12.75 -35.42 -8.50
C ASP A 268 -11.40 -34.68 -8.46
N VAL A 269 -11.39 -33.40 -8.06
CA VAL A 269 -10.20 -32.55 -8.07
C VAL A 269 -9.71 -32.28 -6.65
N VAL A 270 -8.44 -32.56 -6.40
CA VAL A 270 -7.78 -32.32 -5.11
C VAL A 270 -6.94 -31.05 -5.18
N TYR A 271 -7.11 -30.16 -4.21
CA TYR A 271 -6.26 -29.01 -3.97
C TYR A 271 -5.50 -29.18 -2.66
N HIS A 272 -4.19 -29.05 -2.67
CA HIS A 272 -3.38 -28.84 -1.48
C HIS A 272 -3.34 -27.34 -1.15
N ILE A 273 -3.58 -27.00 0.12
CA ILE A 273 -3.61 -25.62 0.60
C ILE A 273 -2.65 -25.47 1.78
N GLY A 274 -1.62 -24.64 1.64
CA GLY A 274 -0.58 -24.45 2.65
C GLY A 274 -1.01 -23.70 3.92
N ALA A 275 -2.28 -23.26 4.00
CA ALA A 275 -2.85 -22.55 5.13
C ALA A 275 -4.23 -23.10 5.48
N SER A 276 -4.59 -23.04 6.78
CA SER A 276 -5.95 -23.39 7.19
C SER A 276 -6.94 -22.41 6.61
N LEU A 277 -8.13 -22.88 6.25
CA LEU A 277 -9.12 -22.07 5.54
C LEU A 277 -9.59 -20.86 6.37
N LYS A 278 -9.54 -20.94 7.70
CA LYS A 278 -9.81 -19.81 8.61
C LYS A 278 -8.72 -18.70 8.61
N ASP A 279 -7.55 -19.00 8.05
CA ASP A 279 -6.35 -18.14 8.08
C ASP A 279 -5.87 -17.73 6.68
N LEU A 280 -6.68 -17.94 5.64
CA LEU A 280 -6.34 -17.59 4.26
C LEU A 280 -5.86 -16.14 4.11
N GLY A 281 -4.69 -15.98 3.49
CA GLY A 281 -4.08 -14.68 3.15
C GLY A 281 -3.56 -13.87 4.34
N LYS A 282 -3.64 -14.36 5.58
CA LYS A 282 -3.04 -13.70 6.76
C LYS A 282 -1.52 -13.76 6.77
N LYS A 283 -0.94 -14.75 6.08
CA LYS A 283 0.48 -15.00 5.87
C LYS A 283 0.66 -15.65 4.51
N TRP A 284 1.91 -15.74 4.06
CA TRP A 284 2.24 -16.38 2.78
C TRP A 284 1.86 -17.86 2.81
N PHE A 285 1.18 -18.33 1.77
CA PHE A 285 0.91 -19.75 1.59
C PHE A 285 0.85 -20.12 0.11
N ALA A 286 1.27 -21.34 -0.19
CA ALA A 286 1.15 -21.92 -1.53
C ALA A 286 -0.12 -22.77 -1.63
N PHE A 287 -0.68 -22.87 -2.84
CA PHE A 287 -1.68 -23.87 -3.17
C PHE A 287 -1.25 -24.62 -4.43
N SER A 288 -1.71 -25.86 -4.57
CA SER A 288 -1.51 -26.66 -5.78
C SER A 288 -2.68 -27.60 -6.05
N LYS A 289 -3.09 -27.69 -7.31
CA LYS A 289 -4.00 -28.70 -7.83
C LYS A 289 -3.22 -29.99 -8.03
N MET A 290 -3.66 -31.05 -7.37
CA MET A 290 -3.03 -32.36 -7.45
C MET A 290 -3.70 -33.23 -8.50
N GLN A 291 -2.90 -34.01 -9.22
CA GLN A 291 -3.38 -35.03 -10.16
C GLN A 291 -3.53 -36.38 -9.46
N ILE A 292 -4.35 -36.44 -8.41
CA ILE A 292 -4.69 -37.67 -7.70
C ILE A 292 -6.21 -37.80 -7.56
N PRO A 293 -6.78 -39.02 -7.66
CA PRO A 293 -8.19 -39.25 -7.38
C PRO A 293 -8.56 -38.92 -5.94
N THR A 294 -9.69 -38.24 -5.72
CA THR A 294 -10.21 -37.90 -4.40
C THR A 294 -10.41 -39.14 -3.53
N GLU A 295 -10.78 -40.28 -4.11
CA GLU A 295 -11.01 -41.53 -3.39
C GLU A 295 -9.75 -42.07 -2.72
N LEU A 296 -8.56 -41.79 -3.25
CA LEU A 296 -7.31 -42.20 -2.62
C LEU A 296 -7.10 -41.51 -1.27
N LEU A 297 -7.50 -40.25 -1.16
CA LEU A 297 -7.42 -39.55 0.12
C LEU A 297 -8.48 -40.11 1.08
N VAL A 298 -9.74 -40.14 0.67
CA VAL A 298 -10.88 -40.54 1.52
C VAL A 298 -10.77 -41.99 2.03
N ARG A 299 -10.19 -42.92 1.27
CA ARG A 299 -10.01 -44.33 1.70
C ARG A 299 -8.94 -44.52 2.78
N ASN A 300 -8.03 -43.57 2.97
CA ASN A 300 -6.91 -43.68 3.91
C ASN A 300 -7.15 -42.93 5.22
N VAL A 301 -8.37 -42.45 5.42
CA VAL A 301 -8.86 -41.73 6.60
C VAL A 301 -9.51 -42.71 7.56
#